data_AF-A0A5N5Q5Z7-F1
#
_entry.id   AF-A0A5N5Q5Z7-F1
#
_cell.length_a   1.000
_cell.length_b   1.000
_cell.length_c   1.000
_cell.angle_alpha   90.00
_cell.angle_beta   90.00
_cell.angle_gamma   90.00
#
_symmetry.space_group_name_H-M   'P 1'
#
loop_
_entity.id
_entity.type
_entity.pdbx_description
1 polymer ?
#
loop_
_entity_poly.entity_id
_entity_poly.type
_entity_poly.pdbx_seq_one_letter_code
_entity_poly.pdbx_strand_id
1 'polypeptide(L)'
;MKHVTQLKGPNGMVPCRACESIGVYHTCRKTYYIPLANPVDNPECIIDGRPDPDDVPADTVPSYDPLDLPLRTESRIAKQLEEMDAAPTKSKWEQLGKNYGIVDHSILDRIPSICRPDSYPHEYLHLFLLNHGKGLVKLWTGEFPGIDDSGDEDYLISPEDWVAIGHETEEAANTLPAAFVQRLPNIQTNPEVFCGETWAFWLVFVGPVVLRGRLPKKYYEHYMDLVEIMTCLTSVTNTTARIEELKIDIANYVERFEE
;
A
#
# COMPACT_ATOMS: atom_id res chain seq x y z
N MET A 1 17.24 2.50 0.74
CA MET A 1 17.15 1.69 1.97
C MET A 1 16.98 0.19 1.71
N LYS A 2 16.21 -0.25 0.70
CA LYS A 2 15.94 -1.68 0.37
C LYS A 2 17.16 -2.62 0.47
N HIS A 3 18.27 -2.27 -0.16
CA HIS A 3 19.50 -3.08 -0.13
C HIS A 3 20.17 -3.13 1.24
N VAL A 4 20.03 -2.07 2.03
CA VAL A 4 20.61 -1.98 3.37
C VAL A 4 19.81 -2.82 4.36
N THR A 5 18.48 -2.87 4.22
CA THR A 5 17.61 -3.67 5.10
C THR A 5 17.68 -5.17 4.86
N GLN A 6 18.23 -5.60 3.72
CA GLN A 6 18.34 -7.01 3.33
C GLN A 6 17.01 -7.79 3.38
N LEU A 7 15.94 -7.14 2.93
CA LEU A 7 14.61 -7.75 2.78
C LEU A 7 14.30 -7.93 1.29
N LYS A 8 13.67 -9.06 0.94
CA LYS A 8 13.34 -9.39 -0.46
C LYS A 8 12.22 -8.51 -1.02
N GLY A 9 11.33 -8.01 -0.16
CA GLY A 9 10.11 -7.32 -0.58
C GLY A 9 9.26 -8.25 -1.46
N PRO A 10 8.71 -7.76 -2.59
CA PRO A 10 7.76 -8.51 -3.43
C PRO A 10 8.32 -9.81 -4.05
N ASN A 11 9.62 -10.10 -3.91
CA ASN A 11 10.24 -11.33 -4.40
C ASN A 11 10.29 -12.46 -3.34
N GLY A 12 9.86 -12.20 -2.10
CA GLY A 12 9.77 -13.21 -1.03
C GLY A 12 8.31 -13.55 -0.71
N MET A 13 8.07 -14.74 -0.17
CA MET A 13 6.72 -15.19 0.25
C MET A 13 6.14 -14.32 1.36
N VAL A 14 6.99 -13.66 2.13
CA VAL A 14 6.63 -12.66 3.13
C VAL A 14 7.15 -11.30 2.66
N PRO A 15 6.40 -10.58 1.80
CA PRO A 15 6.94 -9.41 1.12
C PRO A 15 6.88 -8.13 1.97
N CYS A 16 6.12 -8.11 3.07
CA CYS A 16 6.08 -6.97 3.97
C CYS A 16 7.41 -6.83 4.73
N ARG A 17 7.83 -5.58 4.91
CA ARG A 17 9.00 -5.24 5.71
C ARG A 17 8.75 -5.23 7.22
N ALA A 18 7.49 -5.08 7.63
CA ALA A 18 7.10 -4.91 9.03
C ALA A 18 6.42 -6.14 9.63
N CYS A 19 5.70 -6.93 8.84
CA CYS A 19 5.03 -8.15 9.30
C CYS A 19 5.47 -9.40 8.52
N GLU A 20 5.10 -10.55 9.07
CA GLU A 20 5.29 -11.89 8.55
C GLU A 20 4.08 -12.41 7.77
N SER A 21 3.17 -11.52 7.33
CA SER A 21 2.03 -11.90 6.49
C SER A 21 2.51 -12.54 5.19
N ILE A 22 1.91 -13.68 4.88
CA ILE A 22 2.19 -14.50 3.71
C ILE A 22 1.44 -13.90 2.52
N GLY A 23 2.19 -13.54 1.48
CA GLY A 23 1.62 -12.97 0.27
C GLY A 23 1.10 -14.02 -0.71
N VAL A 24 0.17 -13.60 -1.56
CA VAL A 24 -0.35 -14.38 -2.71
C VAL A 24 0.56 -14.14 -3.91
N TYR A 25 0.87 -15.19 -4.67
CA TYR A 25 1.78 -15.07 -5.80
C TYR A 25 1.03 -14.64 -7.05
N HIS A 26 1.32 -13.45 -7.55
CA HIS A 26 0.78 -12.97 -8.80
C HIS A 26 1.60 -13.52 -9.98
N THR A 27 1.05 -14.49 -10.70
CA THR A 27 1.73 -15.21 -11.80
C THR A 27 2.20 -14.27 -12.92
N CYS A 28 1.36 -13.33 -13.37
CA CYS A 28 1.71 -12.37 -14.43
C CYS A 28 2.84 -11.41 -14.01
N ARG A 29 2.82 -10.93 -12.76
CA ARG A 29 3.82 -9.99 -12.22
C ARG A 29 5.07 -10.68 -11.68
N LYS A 30 5.00 -11.98 -11.43
CA LYS A 30 6.03 -12.81 -10.80
C LYS A 30 6.49 -12.28 -9.44
N THR A 31 5.54 -11.76 -8.68
CA THR A 31 5.74 -11.11 -7.37
C THR A 31 4.66 -11.51 -6.39
N TYR A 32 4.96 -11.42 -5.10
CA TYR A 32 4.00 -11.59 -4.02
C TYR A 32 3.36 -10.25 -3.64
N TYR A 33 2.05 -10.25 -3.47
CA TYR A 33 1.27 -9.14 -2.89
C TYR A 33 0.56 -9.64 -1.62
N ILE A 34 0.14 -8.73 -0.74
CA ILE A 34 -0.51 -9.10 0.53
C ILE A 34 -1.92 -8.50 0.53
N PRO A 35 -2.95 -9.31 0.28
CA PRO A 35 -4.31 -8.94 0.61
C PRO A 35 -4.64 -9.37 2.06
N LEU A 36 -5.53 -8.65 2.75
CA LEU A 36 -6.06 -9.09 4.04
C LEU A 36 -6.77 -10.43 3.86
N ALA A 37 -7.73 -10.50 2.94
CA ALA A 37 -8.44 -11.73 2.57
C ALA A 37 -7.82 -12.45 1.37
N ASN A 38 -8.05 -13.75 1.23
CA ASN A 38 -7.66 -14.47 0.00
C ASN A 38 -8.60 -14.10 -1.17
N PRO A 39 -8.07 -13.97 -2.40
CA PRO A 39 -8.94 -13.89 -3.58
C PRO A 39 -9.71 -15.20 -3.74
N VAL A 40 -11.03 -15.10 -3.89
CA VAL A 40 -11.94 -16.26 -4.03
C VAL A 40 -12.07 -16.73 -5.48
N ASP A 41 -11.82 -15.84 -6.44
CA ASP A 41 -11.95 -16.07 -7.87
C ASP A 41 -10.70 -16.69 -8.51
N ASN A 42 -9.59 -16.76 -7.76
CA ASN A 42 -8.30 -17.25 -8.25
C ASN A 42 -7.53 -18.08 -7.21
N PRO A 43 -8.09 -19.24 -6.77
CA PRO A 43 -7.47 -20.09 -5.75
C PRO A 43 -6.10 -20.64 -6.19
N GLU A 44 -5.86 -20.82 -7.48
CA GLU A 44 -4.57 -21.32 -8.01
C GLU A 44 -3.38 -20.38 -7.73
N CYS A 45 -3.63 -19.11 -7.43
CA CYS A 45 -2.58 -18.14 -7.08
C CYS A 45 -2.18 -18.19 -5.59
N ILE A 46 -2.94 -18.93 -4.78
CA ILE A 46 -2.70 -19.12 -3.34
C ILE A 46 -1.59 -20.15 -3.17
N ILE A 47 -0.63 -19.85 -2.28
CA ILE A 47 0.50 -20.74 -2.04
C ILE A 47 0.21 -21.77 -0.95
N ASP A 48 0.84 -22.94 -1.08
CA ASP A 48 0.82 -24.01 -0.07
C ASP A 48 1.13 -23.45 1.33
N GLY A 49 0.13 -23.45 2.22
CA GLY A 49 0.24 -23.00 3.60
C GLY A 49 -0.58 -21.75 3.96
N ARG A 50 -1.14 -21.02 2.98
CA ARG A 50 -2.27 -20.12 3.24
C ARG A 50 -3.55 -20.94 3.04
N PRO A 51 -4.57 -20.85 3.94
CA PRO A 51 -5.75 -21.70 3.79
C PRO A 51 -6.51 -21.30 2.53
N ASP A 52 -6.95 -22.29 1.75
CA ASP A 52 -7.76 -22.06 0.56
C ASP A 52 -9.14 -21.55 0.99
N PRO A 53 -9.64 -20.41 0.48
CA PRO A 53 -10.98 -19.92 0.81
C PRO A 53 -12.10 -20.91 0.47
N ASP A 54 -11.90 -21.84 -0.48
CA ASP A 54 -12.88 -22.89 -0.81
C ASP A 54 -12.89 -24.05 0.20
N ASP A 55 -11.80 -24.23 0.97
CA ASP A 55 -11.66 -25.29 1.97
C ASP A 55 -12.17 -24.89 3.37
N VAL A 56 -12.50 -23.61 3.57
CA VAL A 56 -13.07 -23.07 4.82
C VAL A 56 -14.54 -22.69 4.64
N PRO A 57 -15.37 -22.82 5.69
CA PRO A 57 -16.73 -22.28 5.67
C PRO A 57 -16.74 -20.81 5.25
N ALA A 58 -17.72 -20.40 4.43
CA ALA A 58 -17.81 -19.05 3.84
C ALA A 58 -17.83 -17.91 4.87
N ASP A 59 -18.20 -18.22 6.11
CA ASP A 59 -18.17 -17.37 7.29
C ASP A 59 -16.78 -17.24 7.95
N THR A 60 -15.75 -17.90 7.41
CA THR A 60 -14.38 -17.95 7.92
C THR A 60 -13.32 -17.84 6.80
N VAL A 61 -13.51 -16.92 5.85
CA VAL A 61 -12.44 -16.60 4.89
C VAL A 61 -11.19 -16.21 5.68
N PRO A 62 -10.02 -16.84 5.45
CA PRO A 62 -8.84 -16.60 6.26
C PRO A 62 -8.31 -15.20 5.95
N SER A 63 -8.60 -14.27 6.83
CA SER A 63 -8.18 -12.88 6.71
C SER A 63 -7.14 -12.53 7.77
N TYR A 64 -6.22 -11.62 7.43
CA TYR A 64 -5.39 -10.97 8.42
C TYR A 64 -6.20 -9.91 9.16
N ASP A 65 -6.17 -9.95 10.50
CA ASP A 65 -6.65 -8.83 11.30
C ASP A 65 -5.64 -7.66 11.15
N PRO A 66 -6.04 -6.52 10.55
CA PRO A 66 -5.14 -5.38 10.38
C PRO A 66 -4.63 -4.79 11.69
N LEU A 67 -5.32 -5.05 12.82
CA LEU A 67 -4.92 -4.61 14.17
C LEU A 67 -4.05 -5.65 14.91
N ASP A 68 -3.98 -6.90 14.43
CA ASP A 68 -3.19 -7.99 15.02
C ASP A 68 -2.34 -8.72 13.96
N LEU A 69 -1.58 -7.94 13.18
CA LEU A 69 -0.67 -8.48 12.18
C LEU A 69 0.51 -9.22 12.85
N PRO A 70 1.03 -10.30 12.24
CA PRO A 70 2.19 -11.03 12.77
C PRO A 70 3.48 -10.20 12.58
N LEU A 71 3.76 -9.24 13.45
CA LEU A 71 4.88 -8.32 13.28
C LEU A 71 6.25 -9.03 13.33
N ARG A 72 7.18 -8.57 12.49
CA ARG A 72 8.58 -8.97 12.53
C ARG A 72 9.23 -8.37 13.77
N THR A 73 10.13 -9.12 14.40
CA THR A 73 10.95 -8.62 15.51
C THR A 73 12.42 -8.89 15.22
N GLU A 74 13.30 -8.12 15.88
CA GLU A 74 14.76 -8.33 15.78
C GLU A 74 15.14 -9.79 16.10
N SER A 75 14.61 -10.32 17.20
CA SER A 75 14.86 -11.71 17.62
C SER A 75 14.38 -12.75 16.60
N ARG A 76 13.23 -12.50 15.97
CA ARG A 76 12.66 -13.39 14.95
C ARG A 76 13.53 -13.41 13.70
N ILE A 77 13.98 -12.24 13.26
CA ILE A 77 14.89 -12.09 12.12
C ILE A 77 16.24 -12.75 12.41
N ALA A 78 16.81 -12.57 13.61
CA ALA A 78 18.08 -13.19 13.99
C ALA A 78 18.00 -14.73 13.92
N LYS A 79 16.93 -15.31 14.47
CA LYS A 79 16.71 -16.76 14.41
C LYS A 79 16.57 -17.27 12.97
N GLN A 80 15.85 -16.55 12.12
CA GLN A 80 15.71 -16.90 10.69
C GLN A 80 17.06 -16.86 9.96
N LEU A 81 17.92 -15.90 10.29
CA LEU A 81 19.28 -15.80 9.74
C LEU A 81 20.17 -16.95 10.22
N GLU A 82 20.10 -17.33 11.50
CA GLU A 82 20.82 -18.50 12.02
C GLU A 82 20.41 -19.79 11.30
N GLU A 83 19.10 -19.97 11.06
CA GLU A 83 18.57 -21.11 10.29
C GLU A 83 19.03 -21.08 8.84
N MET A 84 19.12 -19.89 8.23
CA MET A 84 19.69 -19.72 6.89
C MET A 84 21.17 -20.10 6.89
N ASP A 85 21.98 -19.58 7.80
CA ASP A 85 23.43 -19.86 7.90
C ASP A 85 23.73 -21.35 8.13
N ALA A 86 22.86 -22.05 8.85
CA ALA A 86 22.95 -23.48 9.09
C ALA A 86 22.53 -24.34 7.87
N ALA A 87 22.03 -23.74 6.79
CA ALA A 87 21.55 -24.47 5.63
C ALA A 87 22.68 -25.28 4.96
N PRO A 88 22.47 -26.58 4.67
CA PRO A 88 23.53 -27.45 4.16
C PRO A 88 23.92 -27.16 2.70
N THR A 89 23.07 -26.46 1.95
CA THR A 89 23.30 -26.12 0.55
C THR A 89 22.85 -24.70 0.25
N LYS A 90 23.48 -24.08 -0.76
CA LYS A 90 23.07 -22.77 -1.27
C LYS A 90 21.60 -22.74 -1.71
N SER A 91 21.11 -23.81 -2.33
CA SER A 91 19.71 -23.89 -2.75
C SER A 91 18.75 -23.87 -1.55
N LYS A 92 19.08 -24.56 -0.46
CA LYS A 92 18.27 -24.52 0.77
C LYS A 92 18.32 -23.14 1.42
N TRP A 93 19.48 -22.50 1.44
CA TRP A 93 19.65 -21.13 1.94
C TRP A 93 18.77 -20.14 1.15
N GLU A 94 18.78 -20.21 -0.19
CA GLU A 94 17.97 -19.35 -1.06
C GLU A 94 16.47 -19.59 -0.88
N GLN A 95 16.07 -20.85 -0.68
CA GLN A 95 14.69 -21.23 -0.37
C GLN A 95 14.25 -20.64 0.98
N LEU A 96 15.04 -20.79 2.04
CA LEU A 96 14.73 -20.22 3.37
C LEU A 96 14.62 -18.70 3.30
N GLY A 97 15.58 -18.02 2.64
CA GLY A 97 15.49 -16.58 2.43
C GLY A 97 14.23 -16.18 1.65
N LYS A 98 13.79 -16.98 0.67
CA LYS A 98 12.54 -16.72 -0.07
C LYS A 98 11.33 -16.85 0.86
N ASN A 99 11.28 -17.88 1.68
CA ASN A 99 10.20 -18.13 2.62
C ASN A 99 10.12 -17.02 3.68
N TYR A 100 11.26 -16.62 4.27
CA TYR A 100 11.31 -15.59 5.32
C TYR A 100 11.24 -14.15 4.78
N GLY A 101 11.36 -13.97 3.46
CA GLY A 101 11.46 -12.65 2.85
C GLY A 101 12.76 -11.91 3.17
N ILE A 102 13.81 -12.64 3.55
CA ILE A 102 15.13 -12.10 3.94
C ILE A 102 16.15 -12.43 2.86
N VAL A 103 16.98 -11.45 2.53
CA VAL A 103 18.10 -11.62 1.58
C VAL A 103 19.31 -12.15 2.32
N ASP A 104 19.78 -11.48 3.37
CA ASP A 104 21.00 -11.79 4.10
C ASP A 104 21.06 -10.98 5.42
N HIS A 105 22.15 -11.10 6.17
CA HIS A 105 22.50 -10.25 7.31
C HIS A 105 22.61 -8.78 6.88
N SER A 106 22.01 -7.88 7.66
CA SER A 106 22.10 -6.44 7.41
C SER A 106 23.29 -5.84 8.14
N ILE A 107 23.94 -4.84 7.52
CA ILE A 107 24.90 -3.99 8.22
C ILE A 107 24.26 -3.20 9.37
N LEU A 108 22.95 -2.96 9.31
CA LEU A 108 22.21 -2.26 10.36
C LEU A 108 22.18 -3.03 11.67
N ASP A 109 22.19 -4.36 11.61
CA ASP A 109 22.18 -5.23 12.80
C ASP A 109 23.48 -5.10 13.62
N ARG A 110 24.52 -4.48 13.04
CA ARG A 110 25.79 -4.17 13.74
C ARG A 110 25.79 -2.81 14.42
N ILE A 111 24.74 -2.01 14.25
CA ILE A 111 24.63 -0.66 14.80
C ILE A 111 23.71 -0.75 16.04
N PRO A 112 24.24 -0.66 17.28
CA PRO A 112 23.44 -0.91 18.49
C PRO A 112 22.25 0.05 18.69
N SER A 113 22.25 1.19 18.01
CA SER A 113 21.16 2.17 18.07
C SER A 113 20.07 1.96 17.00
N ILE A 114 20.16 0.90 16.20
CA ILE A 114 19.21 0.57 15.13
C ILE A 114 18.69 -0.84 15.37
N CYS A 115 17.38 -0.96 15.61
CA CYS A 115 16.63 -2.20 15.68
C CYS A 115 15.91 -2.41 14.34
N ARG A 116 16.20 -3.52 13.66
CA ARG A 116 15.52 -3.89 12.42
C ARG A 116 14.27 -4.73 12.75
N PRO A 117 13.08 -4.41 12.20
CA PRO A 117 12.80 -3.44 11.13
C PRO A 117 12.30 -2.04 11.56
N ASP A 118 12.29 -1.74 12.85
CA ASP A 118 11.50 -0.64 13.43
C ASP A 118 12.20 0.72 13.47
N SER A 119 13.53 0.77 13.47
CA SER A 119 14.29 2.00 13.67
C SER A 119 14.36 2.94 12.46
N TYR A 120 13.59 2.69 11.40
CA TYR A 120 13.52 3.57 10.24
C TYR A 120 12.10 3.63 9.69
N PRO A 121 11.62 4.81 9.28
CA PRO A 121 10.24 4.96 8.84
C PRO A 121 9.95 4.16 7.56
N HIS A 122 8.67 3.91 7.32
CA HIS A 122 8.20 3.53 5.99
C HIS A 122 8.44 4.69 5.03
N GLU A 123 8.74 4.34 3.79
CA GLU A 123 8.90 5.35 2.76
C GLU A 123 7.49 5.83 2.41
N TYR A 124 7.08 6.98 2.98
CA TYR A 124 5.71 7.50 2.86
C TYR A 124 5.46 8.13 1.49
N LEU A 125 6.46 8.83 0.94
CA LEU A 125 6.28 9.63 -0.28
C LEU A 125 6.05 8.78 -1.52
N HIS A 126 6.88 7.76 -1.78
CA HIS A 126 6.70 6.90 -2.94
C HIS A 126 5.58 5.89 -2.70
N LEU A 127 5.48 5.26 -1.52
CA LEU A 127 4.45 4.24 -1.31
C LEU A 127 3.04 4.84 -1.27
N PHE A 128 2.83 5.86 -0.44
CA PHE A 128 1.48 6.37 -0.16
C PHE A 128 1.11 7.51 -1.11
N LEU A 129 2.00 8.49 -1.30
CA LEU A 129 1.65 9.67 -2.09
C LEU A 129 1.73 9.39 -3.59
N LEU A 130 2.85 8.80 -4.05
CA LEU A 130 3.10 8.61 -5.47
C LEU A 130 2.43 7.36 -6.04
N ASN A 131 2.53 6.22 -5.35
CA ASN A 131 2.02 4.95 -5.88
C ASN A 131 0.54 4.77 -5.59
N HIS A 132 0.10 4.91 -4.33
CA HIS A 132 -1.30 4.69 -3.96
C HIS A 132 -2.23 5.72 -4.59
N GLY A 133 -1.94 7.01 -4.47
CA GLY A 133 -2.73 8.08 -5.09
C GLY A 133 -2.88 7.95 -6.60
N LYS A 134 -1.78 7.69 -7.30
CA LYS A 134 -1.79 7.42 -8.75
C LYS A 134 -2.56 6.15 -9.08
N GLY A 135 -2.45 5.12 -8.23
CA GLY A 135 -3.20 3.87 -8.36
C GLY A 135 -4.71 4.10 -8.26
N LEU A 136 -5.16 4.86 -7.27
CA LEU A 136 -6.57 5.21 -7.09
C LEU A 136 -7.12 6.00 -8.28
N VAL A 137 -6.42 7.03 -8.76
CA VAL A 137 -6.87 7.77 -9.95
C VAL A 137 -6.98 6.85 -11.15
N LYS A 138 -5.99 5.98 -11.39
CA LYS A 138 -6.06 4.99 -12.46
C LYS A 138 -7.21 4.01 -12.30
N LEU A 139 -7.55 3.63 -11.07
CA LEU A 139 -8.71 2.79 -10.81
C LEU A 139 -9.99 3.53 -11.20
N TRP A 140 -10.19 4.74 -10.69
CA TRP A 140 -11.37 5.56 -10.96
C TRP A 140 -11.52 5.98 -12.42
N THR A 141 -10.44 5.98 -13.21
CA THR A 141 -10.48 6.31 -14.64
C THR A 141 -10.46 5.08 -15.55
N GLY A 142 -10.44 3.86 -15.00
CA GLY A 142 -10.38 2.61 -15.78
C GLY A 142 -9.05 2.36 -16.48
N GLU A 143 -7.96 2.96 -15.99
CA GLU A 143 -6.60 2.83 -16.52
C GLU A 143 -5.68 1.96 -15.66
N PHE A 144 -6.22 1.27 -14.64
CA PHE A 144 -5.43 0.44 -13.74
C PHE A 144 -4.97 -0.85 -14.45
N PRO A 145 -3.65 -1.11 -14.57
CA PRO A 145 -3.19 -2.23 -15.38
C PRO A 145 -3.54 -3.60 -14.80
N GLY A 146 -4.28 -4.41 -15.56
CA GLY A 146 -4.70 -5.76 -15.18
C GLY A 146 -6.13 -5.83 -14.63
N ILE A 147 -6.87 -4.71 -14.68
CA ILE A 147 -8.31 -4.64 -14.41
C ILE A 147 -8.94 -4.13 -15.70
N ASP A 148 -9.66 -5.01 -16.41
CA ASP A 148 -10.17 -4.72 -17.76
C ASP A 148 -11.55 -4.05 -17.73
N ASP A 149 -12.32 -4.22 -16.66
CA ASP A 149 -13.59 -3.54 -16.39
C ASP A 149 -13.77 -3.32 -14.87
N SER A 150 -14.82 -2.61 -14.47
CA SER A 150 -15.12 -2.39 -13.05
C SER A 150 -15.85 -3.55 -12.38
N GLY A 151 -16.02 -4.69 -13.07
CA GLY A 151 -16.84 -5.79 -12.61
C GLY A 151 -18.26 -5.31 -12.28
N ASP A 152 -18.74 -5.70 -11.11
CA ASP A 152 -20.05 -5.29 -10.57
C ASP A 152 -19.99 -3.95 -9.80
N GLU A 153 -18.81 -3.33 -9.69
CA GLU A 153 -18.58 -2.09 -8.96
C GLU A 153 -18.75 -0.85 -9.87
N ASP A 154 -19.12 0.29 -9.27
CA ASP A 154 -19.38 1.55 -9.97
C ASP A 154 -18.37 2.64 -9.62
N TYR A 155 -17.08 2.32 -9.48
CA TYR A 155 -16.05 3.29 -9.07
C TYR A 155 -15.57 4.24 -10.18
N LEU A 156 -16.10 4.14 -11.39
CA LEU A 156 -15.62 4.88 -12.55
C LEU A 156 -16.16 6.31 -12.59
N ILE A 157 -15.27 7.27 -12.84
CA ILE A 157 -15.59 8.66 -13.15
C ILE A 157 -15.92 8.74 -14.65
N SER A 158 -16.96 9.50 -15.01
CA SER A 158 -17.32 9.69 -16.42
C SER A 158 -16.19 10.41 -17.19
N PRO A 159 -15.99 10.12 -18.48
CA PRO A 159 -14.98 10.82 -19.28
C PRO A 159 -15.17 12.34 -19.28
N GLU A 160 -16.41 12.82 -19.30
CA GLU A 160 -16.76 14.24 -19.25
C GLU A 160 -16.33 14.87 -17.91
N ASP A 161 -16.63 14.20 -16.80
CA ASP A 161 -16.24 14.64 -15.47
C ASP A 161 -14.72 14.62 -15.29
N TRP A 162 -14.03 13.63 -15.83
CA TRP A 162 -12.58 13.54 -15.75
C TRP A 162 -11.87 14.68 -16.49
N VAL A 163 -12.38 15.05 -17.68
CA VAL A 163 -11.92 16.25 -18.40
C VAL A 163 -12.16 17.51 -17.56
N ALA A 164 -13.34 17.66 -16.97
CA ALA A 164 -13.66 18.80 -16.11
C ALA A 164 -12.73 18.90 -14.88
N ILE A 165 -12.47 17.77 -14.21
CA ILE A 165 -11.53 17.68 -13.08
C ILE A 165 -10.12 18.12 -13.49
N GLY A 166 -9.67 17.71 -14.69
CA GLY A 166 -8.38 18.12 -15.25
C GLY A 166 -8.25 19.64 -15.37
N HIS A 167 -9.26 20.29 -15.95
CA HIS A 167 -9.31 21.75 -16.10
C HIS A 167 -9.39 22.48 -14.77
N GLU A 168 -10.28 22.06 -13.87
CA GLU A 168 -10.46 22.70 -12.55
C GLU A 168 -9.19 22.58 -11.69
N THR A 169 -8.47 21.46 -11.79
CA THR A 169 -7.18 21.27 -11.11
C THR A 169 -6.14 22.29 -11.57
N GLU A 170 -6.02 22.50 -12.89
CA GLU A 170 -5.08 23.47 -13.47
C GLU A 170 -5.49 24.91 -13.14
N GLU A 171 -6.79 25.22 -13.16
CA GLU A 171 -7.29 26.55 -12.83
C GLU A 171 -7.10 26.89 -11.34
N ALA A 172 -7.31 25.92 -10.44
CA ALA A 172 -7.09 26.11 -9.01
C ALA A 172 -5.66 26.59 -8.70
N ALA A 173 -4.67 26.11 -9.48
CA ALA A 173 -3.26 26.50 -9.35
C ALA A 173 -3.00 28.01 -9.55
N ASN A 174 -3.93 28.76 -10.15
CA ASN A 174 -3.82 30.22 -10.27
C ASN A 174 -4.09 30.96 -8.96
N THR A 175 -4.76 30.32 -8.01
CA THR A 175 -5.16 30.90 -6.72
C THR A 175 -4.38 30.32 -5.53
N LEU A 176 -3.76 29.16 -5.73
CA LEU A 176 -2.94 28.50 -4.72
C LEU A 176 -1.61 29.27 -4.53
N PRO A 177 -1.24 29.63 -3.28
CA PRO A 177 0.05 30.26 -3.05
C PRO A 177 1.19 29.29 -3.32
N ALA A 178 2.20 29.74 -4.07
CA ALA A 178 3.38 28.94 -4.42
C ALA A 178 4.22 28.47 -3.20
N ALA A 179 3.94 29.01 -2.01
CA ALA A 179 4.53 28.55 -0.76
C ALA A 179 4.01 27.17 -0.29
N PHE A 180 2.85 26.74 -0.78
CA PHE A 180 2.25 25.47 -0.39
C PHE A 180 2.50 24.34 -1.38
N VAL A 181 2.50 24.65 -2.68
CA VAL A 181 2.70 23.66 -3.74
C VAL A 181 3.19 24.35 -5.00
N GLN A 182 4.00 23.65 -5.79
CA GLN A 182 4.26 24.06 -7.17
C GLN A 182 2.96 24.13 -7.99
N ARG A 183 2.98 24.88 -9.10
CA ARG A 183 1.80 25.00 -9.97
C ARG A 183 1.35 23.61 -10.42
N LEU A 184 0.08 23.28 -10.15
CA LEU A 184 -0.51 21.99 -10.53
C LEU A 184 -0.81 21.99 -12.04
N PRO A 185 -0.27 21.03 -12.80
CA PRO A 185 -0.67 20.82 -14.18
C PRO A 185 -2.03 20.11 -14.24
N ASN A 186 -2.64 20.11 -15.43
CA ASN A 186 -3.86 19.34 -15.68
C ASN A 186 -3.60 17.84 -15.44
N ILE A 187 -4.28 17.28 -14.43
CA ILE A 187 -4.08 15.88 -13.99
C ILE A 187 -4.54 14.86 -15.03
N GLN A 188 -5.50 15.21 -15.90
CA GLN A 188 -6.00 14.33 -16.93
C GLN A 188 -5.03 14.22 -18.12
N THR A 189 -4.42 15.33 -18.54
CA THR A 189 -3.53 15.34 -19.71
C THR A 189 -2.05 15.13 -19.38
N ASN A 190 -1.60 15.50 -18.17
CA ASN A 190 -0.20 15.40 -17.76
C ASN A 190 -0.04 14.75 -16.36
N PRO A 191 -0.62 13.56 -16.08
CA PRO A 191 -0.46 12.90 -14.78
C PRO A 191 0.99 12.47 -14.49
N GLU A 192 1.85 12.34 -15.50
CA GLU A 192 3.23 11.89 -15.38
C GLU A 192 4.18 12.94 -14.79
N VAL A 193 3.84 14.23 -14.88
CA VAL A 193 4.65 15.30 -14.28
C VAL A 193 4.36 15.52 -12.81
N PHE A 194 3.31 14.89 -12.27
CA PHE A 194 3.03 14.93 -10.84
C PHE A 194 4.12 14.16 -10.07
N CYS A 195 4.78 14.87 -9.15
CA CYS A 195 5.68 14.29 -8.17
C CYS A 195 4.94 13.97 -6.85
N GLY A 196 5.66 13.44 -5.86
CA GLY A 196 5.06 13.10 -4.56
C GLY A 196 4.40 14.29 -3.86
N GLU A 197 4.97 15.49 -3.97
CA GLU A 197 4.39 16.71 -3.39
C GLU A 197 3.07 17.09 -4.06
N THR A 198 3.01 17.10 -5.39
CA THR A 198 1.78 17.48 -6.11
C THR A 198 0.69 16.43 -5.96
N TRP A 199 1.05 15.15 -5.90
CA TRP A 199 0.09 14.08 -5.58
C TRP A 199 -0.48 14.25 -4.16
N ALA A 200 0.38 14.45 -3.16
CA ALA A 200 -0.06 14.68 -1.79
C ALA A 200 -1.00 15.87 -1.68
N PHE A 201 -0.62 17.00 -2.29
CA PHE A 201 -1.42 18.22 -2.25
C PHE A 201 -2.75 18.01 -2.97
N TRP A 202 -2.74 17.40 -4.15
CA TRP A 202 -3.96 17.13 -4.90
C TRP A 202 -4.90 16.22 -4.11
N LEU A 203 -4.41 15.09 -3.59
CA LEU A 203 -5.21 14.14 -2.81
C LEU A 203 -5.80 14.75 -1.55
N VAL A 204 -5.12 15.68 -0.87
CA VAL A 204 -5.63 16.23 0.39
C VAL A 204 -6.50 17.47 0.19
N PHE A 205 -6.19 18.32 -0.79
CA PHE A 205 -6.80 19.66 -0.89
C PHE A 205 -7.63 19.88 -2.16
N VAL A 206 -7.30 19.25 -3.28
CA VAL A 206 -7.99 19.47 -4.57
C VAL A 206 -9.02 18.38 -4.83
N GLY A 207 -8.60 17.12 -4.74
CA GLY A 207 -9.42 15.93 -4.93
C GLY A 207 -10.73 15.93 -4.13
N PRO A 208 -10.77 16.33 -2.84
CA PRO A 208 -12.03 16.36 -2.09
C PRO A 208 -13.07 17.30 -2.69
N VAL A 209 -12.62 18.37 -3.36
CA VAL A 209 -13.49 19.35 -4.01
C VAL A 209 -13.91 18.84 -5.39
N VAL A 210 -12.94 18.47 -6.22
CA VAL A 210 -13.20 18.15 -7.64
C VAL A 210 -13.84 16.78 -7.83
N LEU A 211 -13.68 15.83 -6.90
CA LEU A 211 -14.32 14.51 -6.98
C LEU A 211 -15.74 14.50 -6.40
N ARG A 212 -16.15 15.54 -5.68
CA ARG A 212 -17.44 15.58 -5.00
C ARG A 212 -18.60 15.59 -5.99
N GLY A 213 -19.42 14.53 -5.95
CA GLY A 213 -20.54 14.35 -6.88
C GLY A 213 -20.14 13.85 -8.28
N ARG A 214 -18.86 13.55 -8.50
CA ARG A 214 -18.32 12.96 -9.74
C ARG A 214 -17.77 11.54 -9.52
N LEU A 215 -17.18 11.29 -8.36
CA LEU A 215 -16.88 9.94 -7.89
C LEU A 215 -18.12 9.39 -7.16
N PRO A 216 -18.59 8.16 -7.47
CA PRO A 216 -19.77 7.62 -6.81
C PRO A 216 -19.62 7.54 -5.30
N LYS A 217 -20.76 7.75 -4.61
CA LYS A 217 -20.79 8.14 -3.21
C LYS A 217 -20.01 7.18 -2.29
N LYS A 218 -20.15 5.86 -2.50
CA LYS A 218 -19.44 4.81 -1.76
C LYS A 218 -17.92 5.05 -1.76
N TYR A 219 -17.34 5.25 -2.94
CA TYR A 219 -15.89 5.42 -3.10
C TYR A 219 -15.43 6.83 -2.75
N TYR A 220 -16.26 7.85 -2.95
CA TYR A 220 -15.94 9.20 -2.47
C TYR A 220 -15.85 9.24 -0.94
N GLU A 221 -16.79 8.59 -0.22
CA GLU A 221 -16.73 8.49 1.24
C GLU A 221 -15.49 7.72 1.69
N HIS A 222 -15.14 6.60 1.04
CA HIS A 222 -13.90 5.88 1.31
C HIS A 222 -12.63 6.70 1.03
N TYR A 223 -12.63 7.48 -0.05
CA TYR A 223 -11.55 8.42 -0.35
C TYR A 223 -11.44 9.53 0.72
N MET A 224 -12.55 10.00 1.28
CA MET A 224 -12.50 10.99 2.37
C MET A 224 -11.86 10.42 3.64
N ASP A 225 -12.05 9.13 3.94
CA ASP A 225 -11.32 8.48 5.05
C ASP A 225 -9.80 8.53 4.81
N LEU A 226 -9.36 8.28 3.57
CA LEU A 226 -7.95 8.45 3.19
C LEU A 226 -7.47 9.88 3.41
N VAL A 227 -8.26 10.88 3.03
CA VAL A 227 -7.94 12.30 3.20
C VAL A 227 -7.73 12.63 4.68
N GLU A 228 -8.58 12.11 5.57
CA GLU A 228 -8.46 12.31 7.03
C GLU A 228 -7.19 11.65 7.59
N ILE A 229 -6.89 10.42 7.16
CA ILE A 229 -5.66 9.70 7.48
C ILE A 229 -4.44 10.51 7.04
N MET A 230 -4.41 10.97 5.79
CA MET A 230 -3.31 11.75 5.22
C MET A 230 -3.11 13.08 5.96
N THR A 231 -4.21 13.77 6.26
CA THR A 231 -4.18 15.04 7.00
C THR A 231 -3.57 14.84 8.39
N CYS A 232 -3.95 13.75 9.06
CA CYS A 232 -3.37 13.39 10.36
C CYS A 232 -1.87 13.08 10.26
N LEU A 233 -1.47 12.25 9.28
CA LEU A 233 -0.08 11.83 9.07
C LEU A 233 0.86 12.98 8.69
N THR A 234 0.33 14.01 8.02
CA THR A 234 1.09 15.19 7.58
C THR A 234 1.05 16.34 8.58
N SER A 235 0.27 16.22 9.66
CA SER A 235 0.24 17.22 10.72
C SER A 235 1.57 17.29 11.47
N VAL A 236 2.06 18.51 11.68
CA VAL A 236 3.31 18.80 12.43
C VAL A 236 3.16 18.43 13.91
N THR A 237 1.93 18.42 14.42
CA THR A 237 1.63 18.12 15.83
C THR A 237 0.51 17.10 15.92
N ASN A 238 0.76 16.03 16.66
CA ASN A 238 -0.21 14.97 16.93
C ASN A 238 -0.20 14.59 18.41
N THR A 239 -1.35 14.13 18.91
CA THR A 239 -1.47 13.57 20.27
C THR A 239 -1.36 12.06 20.22
N THR A 240 -0.95 11.43 21.33
CA THR A 240 -0.95 9.97 21.44
C THR A 240 -2.35 9.40 21.19
N ALA A 241 -3.39 10.03 21.70
CA ALA A 241 -4.78 9.61 21.47
C ALA A 241 -5.13 9.61 19.98
N ARG A 242 -4.75 10.66 19.25
CA ARG A 242 -4.98 10.74 17.80
C ARG A 242 -4.18 9.70 17.02
N ILE A 243 -2.96 9.36 17.48
CA ILE A 243 -2.16 8.29 16.87
C ILE A 243 -2.82 6.92 17.08
N GLU A 244 -3.39 6.65 18.27
CA GLU A 244 -4.11 5.40 18.51
C GLU A 244 -5.40 5.32 17.69
N GLU A 245 -6.13 6.43 17.55
CA GLU A 245 -7.29 6.51 16.66
C GLU A 245 -6.90 6.29 15.19
N LEU A 246 -5.79 6.90 14.74
CA LEU A 246 -5.29 6.73 13.38
C LEU A 246 -4.98 5.27 13.02
N LYS A 247 -4.57 4.44 13.99
CA LYS A 247 -4.38 2.99 13.74
C LYS A 247 -5.71 2.31 13.39
N ILE A 248 -6.78 2.68 14.07
CA ILE A 248 -8.13 2.18 13.83
C ILE A 248 -8.64 2.70 12.48
N ASP A 249 -8.43 3.99 12.18
CA ASP A 249 -8.82 4.60 10.91
C ASP A 249 -8.15 3.89 9.72
N ILE A 250 -6.84 3.59 9.83
CA ILE A 250 -6.10 2.86 8.81
C ILE A 250 -6.60 1.42 8.65
N ALA A 251 -6.89 0.72 9.76
CA ALA A 251 -7.45 -0.64 9.70
C ALA A 251 -8.79 -0.65 8.95
N ASN A 252 -9.72 0.22 9.36
CA ASN A 252 -11.03 0.37 8.72
C ASN A 252 -10.91 0.74 7.24
N TYR A 253 -9.95 1.61 6.89
CA TYR A 253 -9.72 2.03 5.50
C TYR A 253 -9.31 0.85 4.62
N VAL A 254 -8.39 0.00 5.08
CA VAL A 254 -7.92 -1.17 4.30
C VAL A 254 -9.01 -2.22 4.20
N GLU A 255 -9.74 -2.50 5.28
CA GLU A 255 -10.85 -3.45 5.26
C GLU A 255 -11.92 -3.03 4.24
N ARG A 256 -12.37 -1.78 4.30
CA ARG A 256 -13.36 -1.23 3.34
C ARG A 256 -12.85 -1.14 1.91
N PHE A 257 -11.54 -1.15 1.69
CA PHE A 257 -10.97 -1.18 0.34
C PHE A 257 -11.01 -2.60 -0.26
N GLU A 258 -11.00 -3.64 0.58
CA GLU A 258 -11.05 -5.04 0.15
C GLU A 258 -12.47 -5.64 0.13
N GLU A 259 -13.49 -4.88 0.57
CA GLU A 259 -14.92 -5.18 0.41
C GLU A 259 -15.43 -5.01 -1.02
#